data_AF-A0A6A4PR68-F1
#
_entry.id   AF-A0A6A4PR68-F1
#
_cell.length_a   1.000
_cell.length_b   1.000
_cell.length_c   1.000
_cell.angle_alpha   90.00
_cell.angle_beta   90.00
_cell.angle_gamma   90.00
#
_symmetry.space_group_name_H-M   'P 1'
#
loop_
_entity.id
_entity.type
_entity.pdbx_description
1 polymer ?
#
loop_
_entity_poly.entity_id
_entity_poly.type
_entity_poly.pdbx_seq_one_letter_code
_entity_poly.pdbx_strand_id
1 'polypeptide(L)' 'MTNMRKLNRTSAHRISMLRTMVSQLVKHELLKLLLPRRQVDRMLTLGKEGSLCAAKRAAAFVRGDDVIHKLFTELAYRYK' A
#
# COMPACT_ATOMS: atom_id res chain seq x y z
N MET A 1 -6.76 -9.32 17.27
CA MET A 1 -5.45 -9.44 16.58
C MET A 1 -5.70 -9.94 15.16
N THR A 2 -5.25 -9.24 14.12
CA THR A 2 -5.62 -9.56 12.73
C THR A 2 -4.97 -10.87 12.26
N ASN A 3 -5.81 -11.85 11.96
CA ASN A 3 -5.43 -13.18 11.48
C ASN A 3 -4.82 -13.08 10.06
N MET A 4 -3.50 -12.90 9.97
CA MET A 4 -2.75 -12.88 8.72
C MET A 4 -2.03 -14.22 8.52
N ARG A 5 -2.08 -14.78 7.31
CA ARG A 5 -1.38 -16.02 6.96
C ARG A 5 0.12 -15.89 7.30
N LYS A 6 0.68 -16.88 8.02
CA LYS A 6 2.04 -16.77 8.59
C LYS A 6 3.18 -16.85 7.56
N LEU A 7 2.91 -17.21 6.30
CA LEU A 7 3.88 -17.28 5.17
C LEU A 7 5.23 -17.98 5.50
N ASN A 8 5.26 -18.81 6.55
CA ASN A 8 6.46 -19.43 7.11
C ASN A 8 7.64 -18.47 7.32
N ARG A 9 7.36 -17.25 7.77
CA ARG A 9 8.35 -16.18 7.98
C ARG A 9 8.15 -15.49 9.33
N THR A 10 9.24 -14.97 9.91
CA THR A 10 9.18 -14.12 11.11
C THR A 10 8.29 -12.90 10.87
N SER A 11 7.71 -12.36 11.95
CA SER A 11 6.78 -11.21 11.86
C SER A 11 7.44 -9.99 11.19
N ALA A 12 8.67 -9.68 11.56
CA ALA A 12 9.45 -8.57 11.00
C ALA A 12 9.68 -8.74 9.49
N HIS A 13 10.14 -9.92 9.06
CA HIS A 13 10.42 -10.19 7.65
C HIS A 13 9.13 -10.15 6.80
N ARG A 14 8.03 -10.70 7.32
CA ARG A 14 6.73 -10.66 6.65
C ARG A 14 6.22 -9.23 6.44
N ILE A 15 6.33 -8.36 7.46
CA ILE A 15 5.94 -6.96 7.34
C ILE A 15 6.79 -6.24 6.29
N SER A 16 8.10 -6.47 6.30
CA SER A 16 9.00 -5.87 5.29
C SER A 16 8.64 -6.32 3.87
N MET A 17 8.41 -7.62 3.66
CA MET A 17 8.00 -8.18 2.38
C MET A 17 6.68 -7.59 1.88
N LEU A 18 5.68 -7.45 2.76
CA LEU A 18 4.38 -6.84 2.41
C LEU A 18 4.52 -5.37 2.03
N ARG A 19 5.34 -4.60 2.75
CA ARG A 19 5.62 -3.20 2.40
C ARG A 19 6.28 -3.10 1.03
N THR A 20 7.28 -3.93 0.75
CA THR A 20 7.95 -3.97 -0.55
C THR A 20 6.98 -4.33 -1.65
N MET A 21 6.18 -5.39 -1.47
CA MET A 21 5.16 -5.80 -2.44
C MET A 21 4.19 -4.66 -2.73
N VAL A 22 3.55 -4.08 -1.72
CA VAL A 22 2.58 -2.98 -1.93
C VAL A 22 3.22 -1.80 -2.68
N SER A 23 4.46 -1.45 -2.35
CA SER A 23 5.18 -0.35 -3.03
C SER A 23 5.44 -0.66 -4.52
N GLN A 24 5.90 -1.87 -4.84
CA GLN A 24 6.12 -2.30 -6.23
C GLN A 24 4.82 -2.32 -7.04
N LEU A 25 3.72 -2.71 -6.38
CA LEU A 25 2.41 -2.85 -7.03
C LEU A 25 1.79 -1.50 -7.36
N VAL A 26 1.95 -0.53 -6.49
CA VAL A 26 1.58 0.87 -6.76
C VAL A 26 2.46 1.45 -7.87
N LYS A 27 3.78 1.17 -7.84
CA LYS A 27 4.72 1.63 -8.87
C LYS A 27 4.36 1.16 -10.28
N HIS A 28 4.09 -0.14 -10.44
CA HIS A 28 3.80 -0.78 -11.72
C HIS A 28 2.31 -0.83 -12.11
N GLU A 29 1.41 -0.23 -11.33
CA GLU A 29 -0.04 -0.19 -11.61
C GLU A 29 -0.74 -1.56 -11.73
N LEU A 30 -0.14 -2.64 -11.20
CA LEU A 30 -0.68 -3.99 -11.30
C LEU A 30 -1.77 -4.30 -10.25
N LEU A 31 -2.55 -3.30 -9.83
CA LEU A 31 -3.45 -3.36 -8.68
C LEU A 31 -4.59 -4.39 -8.82
N LYS A 32 -4.93 -4.77 -10.06
CA LYS A 32 -6.08 -5.61 -10.39
C LYS A 32 -5.92 -7.11 -10.04
N LEU A 33 -4.70 -7.61 -9.81
CA LEU A 33 -4.38 -9.05 -9.75
C LEU A 33 -3.79 -9.56 -8.40
N LEU A 34 -3.87 -8.81 -7.30
CA LEU A 34 -2.88 -8.94 -6.20
C LEU A 34 -3.24 -9.84 -5.02
N LEU A 35 -2.21 -10.53 -4.50
CA LEU A 35 -2.24 -11.44 -3.35
C LEU A 35 -2.33 -10.73 -1.97
N PRO A 36 -1.78 -9.51 -1.77
CA PRO A 36 -2.07 -8.72 -0.56
C PRO A 36 -3.20 -7.68 -0.79
N ARG A 37 -4.37 -8.10 -1.29
CA ARG A 37 -5.55 -7.21 -1.56
C ARG A 37 -5.79 -6.22 -0.41
N ARG A 38 -5.94 -6.73 0.81
CA ARG A 38 -6.31 -5.94 1.99
C ARG A 38 -5.38 -4.75 2.27
N GLN A 39 -4.07 -4.93 2.10
CA GLN A 39 -3.11 -3.85 2.38
C GLN A 39 -3.12 -2.80 1.26
N VAL A 40 -3.23 -3.26 0.01
CA VAL A 40 -3.32 -2.40 -1.16
C VAL A 40 -4.60 -1.55 -1.11
N ASP A 41 -5.75 -2.18 -0.85
CA ASP A 41 -7.04 -1.50 -0.76
C ASP A 41 -7.03 -0.40 0.31
N ARG A 42 -6.41 -0.68 1.47
CA ARG A 42 -6.22 0.32 2.53
C ARG A 42 -5.39 1.51 2.06
N MET A 43 -4.30 1.29 1.35
CA MET A 43 -3.49 2.39 0.82
C MET A 43 -4.27 3.20 -0.21
N LEU A 44 -5.07 2.54 -1.06
CA LEU A 44 -5.92 3.22 -2.02
C LEU A 44 -7.00 4.07 -1.32
N THR A 45 -7.62 3.56 -0.26
CA THR A 45 -8.57 4.34 0.56
C THR A 45 -7.91 5.58 1.16
N LEU A 46 -6.69 5.47 1.68
CA LEU A 46 -5.93 6.62 2.19
C LEU A 46 -5.61 7.62 1.07
N GLY A 47 -5.24 7.13 -0.13
CA GLY A 47 -5.03 7.95 -1.32
C GLY A 47 -6.28 8.76 -1.70
N LYS A 48 -7.46 8.12 -1.67
CA LYS A 48 -8.75 8.77 -1.93
C LYS A 48 -9.14 9.81 -0.86
N GLU A 49 -8.77 9.58 0.40
CA GLU A 49 -9.06 10.52 1.51
C GLU A 49 -8.33 11.85 1.34
N GLY A 50 -7.09 11.84 0.81
CA GLY A 50 -6.35 13.06 0.45
C GLY A 50 -5.92 13.96 1.62
N SER A 51 -6.14 13.57 2.87
CA SER A 51 -5.77 14.37 4.04
C SER A 51 -4.27 14.29 4.37
N LEU A 52 -3.71 15.30 5.04
CA LEU A 52 -2.33 15.27 5.54
C LEU A 52 -2.07 14.06 6.47
N CYS A 53 -3.07 13.71 7.28
CA CYS A 53 -3.01 12.54 8.16
C CYS A 53 -3.00 11.23 7.35
N ALA A 54 -3.74 11.15 6.24
CA ALA A 54 -3.69 10.01 5.34
C ALA A 54 -2.33 9.89 4.64
N ALA A 55 -1.75 11.00 4.18
CA ALA A 55 -0.41 11.04 3.59
C ALA A 55 0.66 10.53 4.57
N LYS A 56 0.64 10.99 5.84
CA LYS A 56 1.56 10.51 6.88
C LYS A 56 1.40 9.01 7.16
N ARG A 57 0.15 8.50 7.20
CA ARG A 57 -0.12 7.07 7.38
C ARG A 57 0.35 6.23 6.19
N ALA A 58 0.17 6.71 4.97
CA ALA A 58 0.65 6.04 3.76
C ALA A 58 2.18 6.03 3.70
N ALA A 59 2.83 7.16 4.01
CA ALA A 59 4.29 7.28 4.07
C ALA A 59 4.92 6.38 5.14
N ALA A 60 4.21 6.12 6.24
CA ALA A 60 4.66 5.17 7.25
C ALA A 60 4.65 3.71 6.76
N PHE A 61 3.98 3.37 5.64
CA PHE A 61 3.85 2.00 5.16
C PHE A 61 4.51 1.76 3.80
N VAL A 62 4.22 2.61 2.82
CA VAL A 62 4.77 2.54 1.46
C VAL A 62 6.16 3.15 1.45
N ARG A 63 7.08 2.56 0.69
CA ARG A 63 8.44 3.08 0.53
C ARG A 63 8.57 3.82 -0.80
N GLY A 64 9.17 5.01 -0.75
CA GLY A 64 9.50 5.84 -1.91
C GLY A 64 8.52 7.00 -2.11
N ASP A 65 9.06 8.21 -2.26
CA ASP A 65 8.28 9.43 -2.38
C ASP A 65 7.49 9.47 -3.71
N ASP A 66 8.07 8.96 -4.79
CA ASP A 66 7.40 8.85 -6.10
C ASP A 66 6.13 7.99 -6.02
N VAL A 67 6.20 6.90 -5.24
CA VAL A 67 5.09 5.95 -5.08
C VAL A 67 3.96 6.59 -4.28
N ILE A 68 4.31 7.39 -3.26
CA ILE A 68 3.35 8.17 -2.48
C ILE A 68 2.70 9.22 -3.38
N HIS A 69 3.49 9.97 -4.14
CA HIS A 69 2.97 10.98 -5.05
C HIS A 69 1.96 10.36 -6.03
N LYS A 70 2.33 9.26 -6.67
CA LYS A 70 1.47 8.50 -7.60
C LYS A 70 0.18 7.98 -6.95
N LEU A 71 0.24 7.58 -5.67
CA LEU A 71 -0.92 7.12 -4.91
C LEU A 71 -1.97 8.24 -4.72
N PHE A 72 -1.52 9.46 -4.43
CA PHE A 72 -2.39 10.61 -4.16
C PHE A 72 -2.79 11.39 -5.40
N THR A 73 -2.12 11.21 -6.54
CA THR A 73 -2.47 11.86 -7.81
C THR A 73 -3.22 10.91 -8.75
N GLU A 74 -2.49 10.06 -9.45
CA GLU A 74 -3.00 9.23 -10.54
C GLU A 74 -4.00 8.19 -10.04
N LEU A 75 -3.65 7.48 -8.96
CA LEU A 75 -4.49 6.40 -8.43
C LEU A 75 -5.72 6.94 -7.71
N ALA A 76 -5.59 8.05 -6.98
CA ALA A 76 -6.73 8.70 -6.34
C ALA A 76 -7.77 9.16 -7.36
N TYR A 77 -7.32 9.74 -8.49
CA TYR A 77 -8.21 10.15 -9.58
C TYR A 77 -8.84 8.96 -10.31
N ARG A 78 -8.02 7.96 -10.67
CA ARG A 78 -8.48 6.79 -11.45
C ARG A 78 -9.52 5.95 -10.73
N TYR A 79 -9.38 5.80 -9.41
CA TYR A 79 -10.23 4.90 -8.64
C TYR A 79 -11.42 5.58 -7.97
N LYS A 80 -11.67 6.88 -8.18
CA LYS A 80 -12.66 7.69 -7.44
C LYS A 80 -13.96 6.93 -7.19
#